data_AF-A0A966YVY2-F1
#
_entry.id   AF-A0A966YVY2-F1
#
_cell.length_a   1.000
_cell.length_b   1.000
_cell.length_c   1.000
_cell.angle_alpha   90.00
_cell.angle_beta   90.00
_cell.angle_gamma   90.00
#
_symmetry.space_group_name_H-M   'P 1'
#
loop_
_entity.id
_entity.type
_entity.pdbx_description
1 polymer ?
#
loop_
_entity_poly.entity_id
_entity_poly.type
_entity_poly.pdbx_seq_one_letter_code
_entity_poly.pdbx_strand_id
1 'polypeptide(L)'
;MAPLAAPPEFQHTYARTLPSLAMSWKADVSADPRLVIANSELASDLGIEPEWLYGTEALALFSGQEKAADAERYALAYAGHQFGSYSPRL
;
A
#
# COMPACT_ATOMS: atom_id res chain seq x y z
N MET A 1 -6.84 29.55 0.66
CA MET A 1 -7.13 28.17 0.23
C MET A 1 -6.21 27.26 1.03
N ALA A 2 -6.76 26.31 1.80
CA ALA A 2 -5.93 25.25 2.36
C ALA A 2 -5.29 24.46 1.20
N PRO A 3 -4.03 24.02 1.31
CA PRO A 3 -3.43 23.19 0.28
C PRO A 3 -4.31 21.95 0.06
N LEU A 4 -4.44 21.51 -1.20
CA LEU A 4 -4.99 20.20 -1.49
C LEU A 4 -4.20 19.19 -0.67
N ALA A 5 -4.89 18.36 0.10
CA ALA A 5 -4.24 17.35 0.91
C ALA A 5 -3.34 16.46 0.03
N ALA A 6 -2.07 16.33 0.41
CA ALA A 6 -1.06 15.65 -0.40
C ALA A 6 -1.09 14.13 -0.13
N PRO A 7 -0.84 13.28 -1.15
CA PRO A 7 -0.69 11.85 -0.95
C PRO A 7 0.50 11.53 -0.03
N PRO A 8 0.51 10.36 0.63
CA PRO A 8 1.62 9.94 1.46
C PRO A 8 2.91 9.79 0.65
N GLU A 9 4.04 10.17 1.24
CA GLU A 9 5.37 9.91 0.67
C GLU A 9 5.82 8.48 1.02
N PHE A 10 6.36 7.76 0.03
CA PHE A 10 6.83 6.39 0.20
C PHE A 10 8.35 6.29 0.16
N GLN A 11 8.88 5.36 0.97
CA GLN A 11 10.27 4.91 0.88
C GLN A 11 10.30 3.39 0.74
N HIS A 12 11.06 2.88 -0.23
CA HIS A 12 11.15 1.45 -0.53
C HIS A 12 12.41 0.80 0.05
N THR A 13 12.81 1.22 1.26
CA THR A 13 14.09 0.80 1.89
C THR A 13 14.23 -0.72 1.94
N TYR A 14 13.19 -1.45 2.33
CA TYR A 14 13.23 -2.93 2.38
C TYR A 14 13.61 -3.56 1.04
N ALA A 15 12.88 -3.22 -0.03
CA ALA A 15 13.12 -3.77 -1.37
C ALA A 15 14.49 -3.33 -1.94
N ARG A 16 14.94 -2.12 -1.59
CA ARG A 16 16.25 -1.59 -1.99
C ARG A 16 17.41 -2.26 -1.25
N THR A 17 17.24 -2.56 0.04
CA THR A 17 18.28 -3.18 0.87
C THR A 17 18.32 -4.70 0.68
N LEU A 18 17.18 -5.34 0.42
CA LEU A 18 17.03 -6.80 0.31
C LEU A 18 16.40 -7.20 -1.04
N PRO A 19 17.05 -6.91 -2.18
CA PRO A 19 16.46 -7.09 -3.50
C PRO A 19 16.16 -8.56 -3.86
N SER A 20 16.84 -9.53 -3.23
CA SER A 20 16.55 -10.96 -3.41
C SER A 20 15.28 -11.43 -2.69
N LEU A 21 14.74 -10.64 -1.75
CA LEU A 21 13.56 -10.95 -0.97
C LEU A 21 12.32 -10.16 -1.40
N ALA A 22 12.43 -9.34 -2.44
CA ALA A 22 11.35 -8.51 -2.95
C ALA A 22 11.27 -8.62 -4.47
N MET A 23 10.06 -8.80 -5.00
CA MET A 23 9.77 -8.83 -6.43
C MET A 23 8.83 -7.68 -6.78
N SER A 24 9.17 -6.89 -7.81
CA SER A 24 8.26 -5.86 -8.32
C SER A 24 6.94 -6.49 -8.76
N TRP A 25 5.82 -5.90 -8.35
CA TRP A 25 4.50 -6.46 -8.56
C TRP A 25 3.46 -5.37 -8.83
N LYS A 26 2.34 -5.74 -9.46
CA LYS A 26 1.18 -4.88 -9.69
C LYS A 26 -0.07 -5.54 -9.14
N ALA A 27 -0.89 -4.77 -8.43
CA ALA A 27 -2.18 -5.25 -7.94
C ALA A 27 -3.15 -5.50 -9.12
N ASP A 28 -4.00 -6.51 -8.98
CA ASP A 28 -5.16 -6.62 -9.86
C ASP A 28 -6.19 -5.52 -9.50
N VAL A 29 -6.88 -5.01 -10.50
CA VAL A 29 -7.72 -3.81 -10.35
C VAL A 29 -9.17 -4.20 -10.10
N SER A 30 -9.76 -3.67 -9.02
CA SER A 30 -11.20 -3.80 -8.78
C SER A 30 -12.00 -2.86 -9.69
N ALA A 31 -13.07 -3.37 -10.29
CA ALA A 31 -13.85 -2.64 -11.31
C ALA A 31 -14.70 -1.48 -10.76
N ASP A 32 -15.19 -1.57 -9.51
CA ASP A 32 -16.03 -0.55 -8.87
C ASP A 32 -15.69 -0.42 -7.37
N PRO A 33 -14.49 0.07 -7.04
CA PRO A 33 -14.07 0.18 -5.65
C PRO A 33 -14.85 1.29 -4.93
N ARG A 34 -15.21 1.03 -3.68
CA ARG A 34 -15.90 2.01 -2.82
C ARG A 34 -15.25 1.99 -1.44
N LEU A 35 -15.14 3.16 -0.83
CA LEU A 35 -14.74 3.28 0.56
C LEU A 35 -15.84 2.71 1.45
N VAL A 36 -15.51 1.72 2.28
CA VAL A 36 -16.43 1.17 3.28
C VAL A 36 -16.21 1.83 4.64
N ILE A 37 -14.94 1.96 5.03
CA ILE A 37 -14.52 2.57 6.29
C ILE A 37 -13.11 3.16 6.12
N ALA A 38 -12.87 4.28 6.78
CA ALA A 38 -11.56 4.93 6.90
C ALA A 38 -11.24 5.14 8.38
N ASN A 39 -9.95 5.06 8.74
CA ASN A 39 -9.48 5.35 10.09
C ASN A 39 -8.76 6.71 10.12
N SER A 40 -9.51 7.75 10.44
CA SER A 40 -9.02 9.14 10.50
C SER A 40 -8.00 9.37 11.62
N GLU A 41 -8.11 8.64 12.74
CA GLU A 41 -7.15 8.72 13.85
C GLU A 41 -5.79 8.20 13.40
N LEU A 42 -5.77 7.01 12.78
CA LEU A 42 -4.53 6.43 12.25
C LEU A 42 -3.92 7.28 11.12
N ALA A 43 -4.73 7.89 10.25
CA ALA A 43 -4.21 8.82 9.25
C ALA A 43 -3.46 9.97 9.90
N SER A 44 -4.04 10.58 10.93
CA SER A 44 -3.40 11.66 11.70
C SER A 44 -2.08 11.20 12.31
N ASP A 45 -2.05 10.00 12.91
CA ASP A 45 -0.83 9.42 13.50
C ASP A 45 0.27 9.16 12.46
N LEU A 46 -0.11 8.85 11.22
CA LEU A 46 0.80 8.64 10.09
C LEU A 46 1.18 9.94 9.36
N GLY A 47 0.66 11.11 9.80
CA GLY A 47 0.89 12.39 9.14
C GLY A 47 0.12 12.57 7.83
N ILE A 48 -0.91 11.75 7.60
CA ILE A 48 -1.82 11.82 6.46
C ILE A 48 -3.02 12.67 6.84
N GLU A 49 -3.41 13.59 5.98
CA GLU A 49 -4.59 14.43 6.22
C GLU A 49 -5.86 13.56 6.16
N PRO A 50 -6.73 13.58 7.20
CA PRO A 50 -7.86 12.67 7.25
C PRO A 50 -8.90 12.83 6.13
N GLU A 51 -9.20 14.04 5.68
CA GLU A 51 -10.17 14.27 4.61
C GLU A 51 -9.71 13.69 3.25
N TRP A 52 -8.39 13.62 3.02
CA TRP A 52 -7.81 12.98 1.85
C TRP A 52 -8.24 11.52 1.69
N LEU A 53 -8.42 10.77 2.78
CA LEU A 53 -8.86 9.37 2.74
C LEU A 53 -10.22 9.18 2.06
N TYR A 54 -11.06 10.23 2.05
CA TYR A 54 -12.38 10.22 1.44
C TYR A 54 -12.36 10.67 -0.04
N GLY A 55 -11.17 11.05 -0.55
CA GLY A 55 -10.96 11.48 -1.92
C GLY A 55 -10.80 10.33 -2.92
N THR A 56 -10.98 10.66 -4.20
CA THR A 56 -10.81 9.71 -5.31
C THR A 56 -9.36 9.27 -5.52
N GLU A 57 -8.39 10.09 -5.11
CA GLU A 57 -6.96 9.77 -5.16
C GLU A 57 -6.60 8.67 -4.16
N ALA A 58 -7.02 8.80 -2.90
CA ALA A 58 -6.85 7.76 -1.89
C ALA A 58 -7.55 6.46 -2.32
N LEU A 59 -8.78 6.55 -2.82
CA LEU A 59 -9.50 5.40 -3.34
C LEU A 59 -8.74 4.70 -4.48
N ALA A 60 -8.15 5.46 -5.41
CA ALA A 60 -7.33 4.90 -6.48
C ALA A 60 -6.06 4.21 -5.96
N LEU A 61 -5.34 4.84 -5.02
CA LEU A 61 -4.14 4.28 -4.40
C LEU A 61 -4.43 2.93 -3.72
N PHE A 62 -5.46 2.87 -2.89
CA PHE A 62 -5.77 1.69 -2.07
C PHE A 62 -6.55 0.58 -2.80
N SER A 63 -7.16 0.89 -3.96
CA SER A 63 -7.86 -0.10 -4.79
C SER A 63 -7.01 -0.72 -5.90
N GLY A 64 -5.71 -0.41 -5.94
CA GLY A 64 -4.79 -0.93 -6.94
C GLY A 64 -4.83 -0.21 -8.29
N GLN A 65 -5.55 0.91 -8.40
CA GLN A 65 -5.55 1.72 -9.63
C GLN A 65 -4.23 2.49 -9.77
N GLU A 66 -3.68 2.53 -10.98
CA GLU A 66 -2.33 3.08 -11.25
C GLU A 66 -2.19 4.60 -11.13
N LYS A 67 -3.24 5.34 -10.73
CA LYS A 67 -3.26 6.81 -10.77
C LYS A 67 -2.43 7.48 -9.66
N ALA A 68 -2.05 6.76 -8.62
CA ALA A 68 -1.16 7.31 -7.60
C ALA A 68 0.28 7.18 -8.09
N ALA A 69 0.83 8.29 -8.59
CA ALA A 69 2.22 8.37 -9.02
C ALA A 69 3.15 7.87 -7.88
N ASP A 70 4.15 7.07 -8.25
CA ASP A 70 5.32 6.72 -7.44
C ASP A 70 5.17 5.68 -6.32
N ALA A 71 4.01 5.02 -6.16
CA ALA A 71 3.93 3.87 -5.25
C ALA A 71 4.52 2.60 -5.92
N GLU A 72 5.84 2.40 -5.83
CA GLU A 72 6.41 1.09 -6.20
C GLU A 72 5.87 0.01 -5.26
N ARG A 73 5.53 -1.15 -5.83
CA ARG A 73 4.85 -2.24 -5.12
C ARG A 73 5.67 -3.51 -5.24
N TYR A 74 5.72 -4.26 -4.15
CA TYR A 74 6.57 -5.44 -4.05
C TYR A 74 5.82 -6.60 -3.40
N ALA A 75 5.97 -7.79 -3.96
CA ALA A 75 5.67 -9.04 -3.28
C ALA A 75 6.93 -9.52 -2.54
N LEU A 76 6.81 -9.82 -1.25
CA LEU A 76 7.93 -10.27 -0.43
C LEU A 76 8.00 -11.79 -0.40
N ALA A 77 9.20 -12.33 -0.55
CA ALA A 77 9.44 -13.76 -0.38
C ALA A 77 9.66 -14.09 1.10
N TYR A 78 8.97 -15.12 1.60
CA TYR A 78 9.19 -15.65 2.94
C TYR A 78 8.99 -17.17 2.96
N ALA A 79 9.33 -17.78 4.10
CA ALA A 79 9.17 -19.20 4.38
C ALA A 79 8.64 -19.36 5.81
N GLY A 80 8.17 -20.55 6.16
CA GLY A 80 7.64 -20.77 7.50
C GLY A 80 7.25 -22.21 7.77
N HIS A 81 7.08 -22.54 9.05
CA HIS A 81 6.52 -23.82 9.44
C HIS A 81 4.99 -23.73 9.46
N GLN A 82 4.33 -24.55 8.66
CA GLN A 82 2.87 -24.70 8.66
C GLN A 82 2.53 -26.09 9.18
N PHE A 83 1.71 -26.14 10.24
CA PHE A 83 1.29 -27.39 10.88
C PHE A 83 2.47 -28.32 11.27
N GLY A 84 3.57 -27.74 11.76
CA GLY A 84 4.77 -28.48 12.19
C GLY A 84 5.72 -28.89 11.05
N SER A 85 5.35 -28.67 9.79
CA SER A 85 6.22 -28.95 8.63
C SER A 85 6.80 -27.67 8.04
N TYR A 86 8.06 -27.72 7.58
CA TYR A 86 8.70 -26.58 6.91
C TYR A 86 8.17 -26.40 5.49
N SER A 87 7.62 -25.21 5.19
CA SER A 87 7.34 -24.75 3.83
C SER A 87 8.48 -23.83 3.37
N PRO A 88 9.24 -24.19 2.33
CA PRO A 88 10.39 -23.42 1.88
C PRO A 88 10.03 -22.12 1.16
N ARG A 89 8.76 -21.91 0.83
CA ARG A 89 8.25 -20.68 0.19
C ARG A 89 6.75 -20.52 0.46
N LEU A 90 6.35 -19.31 0.84
CA LEU A 90 4.97 -18.85 1.04
C LEU A 90 4.77 -17.55 0.28
#